data_AF-A0A972ZYS3-F1
#
_entry.id   AF-A0A972ZYS3-F1
#
_cell.length_a   1.000
_cell.length_b   1.000
_cell.length_c   1.000
_cell.angle_alpha   90.00
_cell.angle_beta   90.00
_cell.angle_gamma   90.00
#
_symmetry.space_group_name_H-M   'P 1'
#
loop_
_entity.id
_entity.type
_entity.pdbx_description
1 polymer ?
#
loop_
_entity_poly.entity_id
_entity_poly.type
_entity_poly.pdbx_seq_one_letter_code
_entity_poly.pdbx_strand_id
1 'polypeptide(L)'
;SPFDATTLRRAAMGEIQRIIREEEPLRPSTRISAMGSAAKDIAARRGTNVAELAKRLNRELEWIPLKAMRKDRVRRYTSASEFSDDIGNYLSDRPLLAGPESTVYRFRKAVHKHRIPVTAIAAVAAALIVGFVISTSLYVRMRQALNTISQLEAQAEVDTKLSSVHQLYSNGRYQAALDKIEALLGAQDLGDKALLLRLNCCMKWDSMNVLKTSS
;
A
#
# COMPACT_ATOMS: atom_id res chain seq x y z
N SER A 1 -41.20 24.22 -13.73
CA SER A 1 -40.61 23.87 -15.03
C SER A 1 -39.10 24.04 -14.96
N PRO A 2 -38.27 23.17 -15.57
CA PRO A 2 -36.80 23.28 -15.66
C PRO A 2 -36.31 24.32 -16.68
N PHE A 3 -37.22 24.88 -17.49
CA PHE A 3 -37.00 26.03 -18.38
C PHE A 3 -37.57 27.31 -17.78
N ASP A 4 -37.16 28.47 -18.28
CA ASP A 4 -37.70 29.73 -17.80
C ASP A 4 -39.19 29.88 -18.18
N ALA A 5 -40.03 30.13 -17.18
CA ALA A 5 -41.47 30.17 -17.37
C ALA A 5 -41.96 31.44 -18.09
N THR A 6 -41.19 32.53 -18.02
CA THR A 6 -41.50 33.77 -18.74
C THR A 6 -41.12 33.67 -20.21
N THR A 7 -39.98 33.07 -20.52
CA THR A 7 -39.54 32.79 -21.89
C THR A 7 -40.51 31.84 -22.59
N LEU A 8 -40.90 30.74 -21.94
CA LEU A 8 -41.87 29.79 -22.50
C LEU A 8 -43.25 30.42 -22.75
N ARG A 9 -43.72 31.33 -21.89
CA ARG A 9 -45.02 31.98 -22.05
C ARG A 9 -45.05 33.04 -23.16
N ARG A 10 -43.89 33.62 -23.49
CA ARG A 10 -43.74 34.62 -24.56
C ARG A 10 -43.42 34.00 -25.92
N ALA A 11 -42.95 32.76 -25.94
CA ALA A 11 -42.59 32.03 -27.15
C ALA A 11 -43.84 31.54 -27.91
N ALA A 12 -43.76 31.54 -29.24
CA ALA A 12 -44.75 30.85 -30.08
C ALA A 12 -44.64 29.33 -29.91
N MET A 13 -45.71 28.58 -30.19
CA MET A 13 -45.77 27.13 -29.95
C MET A 13 -44.60 26.36 -30.60
N GLY A 14 -44.19 26.72 -31.81
CA GLY A 14 -43.05 26.10 -32.49
C GLY A 14 -41.72 26.33 -31.75
N GLU A 15 -41.55 27.50 -31.15
CA GLU A 15 -40.36 27.84 -30.37
C GLU A 15 -40.36 27.11 -29.01
N ILE A 16 -41.52 26.93 -28.38
CA ILE A 16 -41.67 26.09 -27.18
C ILE A 16 -41.25 24.64 -27.49
N GLN A 17 -41.71 24.09 -28.62
CA GLN A 17 -41.35 22.74 -29.04
C GLN A 17 -39.85 22.61 -29.31
N ARG A 18 -39.23 23.63 -29.95
CA ARG A 18 -37.79 23.69 -30.18
C ARG A 18 -37.01 23.67 -28.87
N ILE A 19 -37.34 24.55 -27.92
CA ILE A 19 -36.72 24.61 -26.58
C ILE A 19 -36.82 23.24 -25.88
N ILE A 20 -38.01 22.64 -25.88
CA ILE A 20 -38.21 21.33 -25.22
C ILE A 20 -37.44 20.21 -25.93
N ARG A 21 -37.26 20.25 -27.25
CA ARG A 21 -36.58 19.19 -28.02
C ARG A 21 -35.08 19.34 -28.04
N GLU A 22 -34.56 20.56 -28.06
CA GLU A 22 -33.16 20.84 -28.40
C GLU A 22 -32.36 21.44 -27.24
N GLU A 23 -32.98 22.23 -26.37
CA GLU A 23 -32.25 22.94 -25.33
C GLU A 23 -32.07 22.07 -24.08
N GLU A 24 -30.82 21.85 -23.67
CA GLU A 24 -30.52 21.12 -22.44
C GLU A 24 -30.90 21.97 -21.21
N PRO A 25 -31.63 21.39 -20.23
CA PRO A 25 -32.05 22.14 -19.06
C PRO A 25 -30.86 22.51 -18.18
N LEU A 26 -30.95 23.67 -17.55
CA LEU A 26 -30.01 24.06 -16.49
C LEU A 26 -30.02 23.04 -15.35
N ARG A 27 -28.85 22.83 -14.74
CA ARG A 27 -28.75 22.00 -13.54
C ARG A 27 -29.65 22.58 -12.43
N PRO A 28 -30.36 21.74 -11.65
CA PRO A 28 -31.21 22.21 -10.56
C PRO A 28 -30.50 23.15 -9.57
N SER A 29 -29.24 22.87 -9.28
CA SER A 29 -28.37 23.69 -8.43
C SER A 29 -28.16 25.09 -9.02
N THR A 30 -27.70 25.18 -10.27
CA THR A 30 -27.52 26.45 -11.01
C THR A 30 -28.82 27.23 -11.13
N ARG A 31 -29.94 26.55 -11.39
CA ARG A 31 -31.25 27.18 -11.50
C ARG A 31 -31.68 27.85 -10.20
N ILE A 32 -31.57 27.16 -9.07
CA ILE A 32 -31.91 27.75 -7.77
C ILE A 32 -31.02 28.96 -7.48
N SER A 33 -29.73 28.90 -7.80
CA SER A 33 -28.83 30.06 -7.62
C SER A 33 -29.21 31.26 -8.48
N ALA A 34 -29.76 31.05 -9.68
CA ALA A 34 -30.15 32.11 -10.61
C ALA A 34 -31.56 32.69 -10.35
N MET A 35 -32.38 32.08 -9.49
CA MET A 35 -33.80 32.42 -9.30
C MET A 35 -34.09 33.61 -8.36
N GLY A 36 -33.06 34.28 -7.82
CA GLY A 36 -33.24 35.52 -7.04
C GLY A 36 -34.15 35.38 -5.82
N SER A 37 -35.18 36.24 -5.70
CA SER A 37 -36.14 36.24 -4.58
C SER A 37 -36.93 34.93 -4.47
N ALA A 38 -37.33 34.34 -5.59
CA ALA A 38 -38.06 33.08 -5.59
C ALA A 38 -37.24 31.92 -4.97
N ALA A 39 -35.91 31.95 -5.13
CA ALA A 39 -35.04 30.96 -4.50
C ALA A 39 -35.04 31.09 -2.96
N LYS A 40 -35.10 32.33 -2.45
CA LYS A 40 -35.15 32.60 -1.00
C LYS A 40 -36.43 32.04 -0.39
N ASP A 41 -37.57 32.23 -1.05
CA ASP A 41 -38.86 31.70 -0.59
C ASP A 41 -38.86 30.16 -0.58
N ILE A 42 -38.32 29.53 -1.63
CA ILE A 42 -38.22 28.06 -1.72
C ILE A 42 -37.31 27.51 -0.61
N ALA A 43 -36.17 28.17 -0.36
CA ALA A 43 -35.25 27.77 0.69
C ALA A 43 -35.87 27.94 2.09
N ALA A 44 -36.55 29.07 2.35
CA ALA A 44 -37.24 29.33 3.60
C ALA A 44 -38.32 28.30 3.91
N ARG A 45 -39.14 27.92 2.92
CA ARG A 45 -40.15 26.84 3.06
C ARG A 45 -39.54 25.47 3.38
N ARG A 46 -38.25 25.29 3.13
CA ARG A 46 -37.48 24.06 3.40
C ARG A 46 -36.60 24.19 4.64
N GLY A 47 -36.72 25.27 5.41
CA GLY A 47 -35.92 25.51 6.62
C GLY A 47 -34.42 25.64 6.36
N THR A 48 -34.02 26.15 5.19
CA THR A 48 -32.62 26.29 4.78
C THR A 48 -32.39 27.63 4.07
N ASN A 49 -31.14 27.92 3.70
CA ASN A 49 -30.80 29.06 2.85
C ASN A 49 -30.50 28.62 1.41
N VAL A 50 -30.42 29.58 0.49
CA VAL A 50 -30.24 29.29 -0.95
C VAL A 50 -28.93 28.55 -1.23
N ALA A 51 -27.83 28.92 -0.54
CA ALA A 51 -26.53 28.31 -0.75
C ALA A 51 -26.50 26.84 -0.29
N GLU A 52 -27.07 26.54 0.87
CA GLU A 52 -27.18 25.18 1.39
C GLU A 52 -28.13 24.33 0.55
N LEU A 53 -29.27 24.87 0.12
CA LEU A 53 -30.19 24.18 -0.79
C LEU A 53 -29.50 23.84 -2.13
N ALA A 54 -28.79 24.80 -2.72
CA ALA A 54 -28.02 24.58 -3.94
C ALA A 54 -26.94 23.52 -3.74
N LYS A 55 -26.25 23.50 -2.58
CA LYS A 55 -25.25 22.48 -2.24
C LYS A 55 -25.84 21.09 -2.07
N ARG A 56 -27.04 20.97 -1.48
CA ARG A 56 -27.76 19.69 -1.36
C ARG A 56 -28.18 19.17 -2.74
N LEU A 57 -28.60 20.08 -3.64
CA LEU A 57 -28.95 19.74 -5.01
C LEU A 57 -27.73 19.39 -5.88
N ASN A 58 -26.61 20.10 -5.74
CA ASN A 58 -25.36 19.94 -6.52
C ASN A 58 -24.57 18.66 -6.18
N ARG A 59 -25.29 17.59 -5.85
CA ARG A 59 -24.75 16.27 -5.53
C ARG A 59 -25.51 15.26 -6.36
N GLU A 60 -25.62 14.04 -5.89
CA GLU A 60 -26.33 12.93 -6.55
C GLU A 60 -27.77 13.28 -6.95
N LEU A 61 -28.44 14.16 -6.21
CA LEU A 61 -29.82 14.55 -6.47
C LEU A 61 -30.00 15.34 -7.79
N GLU A 62 -28.96 15.98 -8.34
CA GLU A 62 -29.09 16.65 -9.64
C GLU A 62 -29.18 15.65 -10.81
N TRP A 63 -28.63 14.45 -10.65
CA TRP A 63 -28.55 13.48 -11.74
C TRP A 63 -29.91 12.90 -12.11
N ILE A 64 -30.77 12.63 -11.14
CA ILE A 64 -32.09 12.03 -11.34
C ILE A 64 -32.97 12.87 -12.28
N PRO A 65 -33.24 14.17 -12.01
CA PRO A 65 -34.03 14.99 -12.93
C PRO A 65 -33.32 15.19 -14.26
N LEU A 66 -31.98 15.31 -14.29
CA LEU A 66 -31.24 15.44 -15.55
C LEU A 66 -31.35 14.20 -16.43
N LYS A 67 -31.24 12.98 -15.87
CA LYS A 67 -31.47 11.72 -16.60
C LYS A 67 -32.92 11.63 -17.09
N ALA A 68 -33.89 12.01 -16.27
CA ALA A 68 -35.31 12.00 -16.67
C ALA A 68 -35.63 12.95 -17.84
N MET A 69 -34.88 14.05 -17.96
CA MET A 69 -35.10 15.11 -18.97
C MET A 69 -34.24 14.99 -20.24
N ARG A 70 -33.38 13.96 -20.36
CA ARG A 70 -32.53 13.80 -21.55
C ARG A 70 -33.36 13.74 -22.84
N LYS A 71 -32.88 14.37 -23.90
CA LYS A 71 -33.60 14.42 -25.20
C LYS A 71 -33.69 13.04 -25.84
N ASP A 72 -32.57 12.31 -25.83
CA ASP A 72 -32.52 10.93 -26.29
C ASP A 72 -33.29 10.01 -25.34
N ARG A 73 -34.34 9.35 -25.86
CA ARG A 73 -35.18 8.40 -25.10
C ARG A 73 -34.36 7.23 -24.56
N VAL A 74 -33.36 6.74 -25.30
CA VAL A 74 -32.53 5.59 -24.87
C VAL A 74 -31.68 5.94 -23.66
N ARG A 75 -31.39 7.23 -23.47
CA ARG A 75 -30.59 7.72 -22.34
C ARG A 75 -31.44 8.11 -21.12
N ARG A 76 -32.77 8.17 -21.26
CA ARG A 76 -33.72 8.40 -20.16
C ARG A 76 -34.02 7.10 -19.40
N TYR A 77 -34.80 7.19 -18.34
CA TYR A 77 -35.41 6.01 -17.73
C TYR A 77 -36.36 5.35 -18.72
N THR A 78 -36.28 4.03 -18.81
CA THR A 78 -37.10 3.20 -19.70
C THR A 78 -38.55 3.19 -19.26
N SER A 79 -38.80 3.29 -17.94
CA SER A 79 -40.12 3.26 -17.34
C SER A 79 -40.22 4.18 -16.10
N ALA A 80 -41.45 4.45 -15.67
CA ALA A 80 -41.71 5.13 -14.40
C ALA A 80 -41.24 4.30 -13.18
N SER A 81 -41.23 2.97 -13.30
CA SER A 81 -40.67 2.09 -12.27
C SER A 81 -39.18 2.32 -12.10
N GLU A 82 -38.41 2.40 -13.21
CA GLU A 82 -36.97 2.63 -13.16
C GLU A 82 -36.64 4.01 -12.53
N PHE A 83 -37.47 5.02 -12.78
CA PHE A 83 -37.38 6.32 -12.11
C PHE A 83 -37.65 6.22 -10.60
N SER A 84 -38.68 5.45 -10.22
CA SER A 84 -39.02 5.19 -8.81
C SER A 84 -37.91 4.42 -8.09
N ASP A 85 -37.33 3.42 -8.76
CA ASP A 85 -36.19 2.65 -8.26
C ASP A 85 -34.99 3.55 -7.97
N ASP A 86 -34.72 4.52 -8.83
CA ASP A 86 -33.61 5.46 -8.63
C ASP A 86 -33.86 6.42 -7.47
N ILE A 87 -35.12 6.85 -7.25
CA ILE A 87 -35.50 7.59 -6.05
C ILE A 87 -35.30 6.72 -4.80
N GLY A 88 -35.75 5.47 -4.84
CA GLY A 88 -35.54 4.51 -3.74
C GLY A 88 -34.05 4.28 -3.45
N ASN A 89 -33.21 4.25 -4.49
CA ASN A 89 -31.76 4.16 -4.36
C ASN A 89 -31.18 5.40 -3.69
N TYR A 90 -31.60 6.60 -4.10
CA TYR A 90 -31.19 7.84 -3.45
C TYR A 90 -31.52 7.85 -1.95
N LEU A 91 -32.78 7.50 -1.60
CA LEU A 91 -33.24 7.47 -0.21
C LEU A 91 -32.56 6.39 0.63
N SER A 92 -32.16 5.27 0.01
CA SER A 92 -31.50 4.15 0.67
C SER A 92 -29.96 4.19 0.60
N ASP A 93 -29.39 5.33 0.18
CA ASP A 93 -27.96 5.53 -0.04
C ASP A 93 -27.31 4.46 -0.95
N ARG A 94 -28.06 3.92 -1.92
CA ARG A 94 -27.57 2.98 -2.94
C ARG A 94 -27.04 3.73 -4.17
N PRO A 95 -26.17 3.11 -4.99
CA PRO A 95 -25.73 3.71 -6.24
C PRO A 95 -26.91 4.04 -7.16
N LEU A 96 -26.90 5.24 -7.73
CA LEU A 96 -27.95 5.69 -8.66
C LEU A 96 -27.76 5.13 -10.06
N LEU A 97 -28.88 4.89 -10.76
CA LEU A 97 -28.93 4.61 -12.19
C LEU A 97 -28.62 5.86 -13.03
N ALA A 98 -28.89 7.05 -12.49
CA ALA A 98 -28.47 8.32 -13.07
C ALA A 98 -27.01 8.69 -12.77
N GLY A 99 -26.36 7.95 -11.87
CA GLY A 99 -24.97 8.19 -11.51
C GLY A 99 -23.98 7.90 -12.63
N PRO A 100 -22.72 8.35 -12.47
CA PRO A 100 -21.66 8.05 -13.41
C PRO A 100 -21.43 6.53 -13.45
N GLU A 101 -21.08 6.00 -14.62
CA GLU A 101 -20.71 4.58 -14.83
C GLU A 101 -19.39 4.19 -14.15
N SER A 102 -18.89 5.01 -13.23
CA SER A 102 -17.64 4.81 -12.51
C SER A 102 -17.75 3.65 -11.52
N THR A 103 -16.88 2.66 -11.67
CA THR A 103 -16.69 1.59 -10.69
C THR A 103 -16.26 2.13 -9.33
N VAL A 104 -15.48 3.20 -9.30
CA VAL A 104 -15.06 3.90 -8.07
C VAL A 104 -16.26 4.48 -7.31
N TYR A 105 -17.21 5.08 -8.03
CA TYR A 105 -18.44 5.60 -7.42
C TYR A 105 -19.22 4.49 -6.70
N ARG A 106 -19.46 3.38 -7.40
CA ARG A 106 -20.22 2.23 -6.88
C ARG A 106 -19.48 1.56 -5.72
N PHE A 107 -18.16 1.39 -5.82
CA PHE A 107 -17.33 0.84 -4.75
C PHE A 107 -17.35 1.71 -3.50
N ARG A 108 -17.19 3.03 -3.64
CA ARG A 108 -17.25 3.96 -2.50
C ARG A 108 -18.58 3.90 -1.76
N LYS A 109 -19.70 3.83 -2.50
CA LYS A 109 -21.04 3.64 -1.91
C LYS A 109 -21.16 2.30 -1.20
N ALA A 110 -20.65 1.23 -1.79
CA ALA A 110 -20.65 -0.10 -1.16
C ALA A 110 -19.85 -0.11 0.15
N VAL A 111 -18.65 0.48 0.16
CA VAL A 111 -17.82 0.61 1.38
C VAL A 111 -18.51 1.46 2.44
N HIS A 112 -19.15 2.57 2.04
CA HIS A 112 -19.87 3.44 2.98
C HIS A 112 -21.06 2.72 3.63
N LYS A 113 -21.77 1.88 2.87
CA LYS A 113 -22.89 1.09 3.36
C LYS A 113 -22.46 -0.07 4.26
N HIS A 114 -21.33 -0.71 3.93
CA HIS A 114 -20.81 -1.88 4.62
C HIS A 114 -19.58 -1.56 5.49
N ARG A 115 -19.61 -0.43 6.21
CA ARG A 115 -18.48 0.02 7.04
C ARG A 115 -18.02 -1.03 8.04
N ILE A 116 -18.94 -1.65 8.77
CA ILE A 116 -18.64 -2.62 9.84
C ILE A 116 -17.83 -3.83 9.31
N PRO A 117 -18.32 -4.61 8.32
CA PRO A 117 -17.56 -5.76 7.82
C PRO A 117 -16.27 -5.33 7.12
N VAL A 118 -16.27 -4.19 6.41
CA VAL A 118 -15.04 -3.67 5.77
C VAL A 118 -13.98 -3.32 6.81
N THR A 119 -14.36 -2.66 7.91
CA THR A 119 -13.42 -2.34 9.00
C THR A 119 -12.92 -3.59 9.70
N ALA A 120 -13.75 -4.61 9.88
CA ALA A 120 -13.34 -5.87 10.49
C ALA A 120 -12.31 -6.61 9.62
N ILE A 121 -12.57 -6.74 8.32
CA ILE A 121 -11.62 -7.36 7.37
C ILE A 121 -10.31 -6.58 7.34
N ALA A 122 -10.37 -5.25 7.29
CA ALA A 122 -9.19 -4.40 7.29
C ALA A 122 -8.37 -4.56 8.59
N ALA A 123 -9.02 -4.65 9.75
CA ALA A 123 -8.37 -4.87 11.03
C ALA A 123 -7.68 -6.24 11.09
N VAL A 124 -8.34 -7.30 10.62
CA VAL A 124 -7.75 -8.65 10.55
C VAL A 124 -6.55 -8.66 9.60
N ALA A 125 -6.67 -8.07 8.40
CA ALA A 125 -5.57 -7.98 7.46
C ALA A 125 -4.38 -7.21 8.04
N ALA A 126 -4.63 -6.09 8.73
CA ALA A 126 -3.59 -5.32 9.41
C ALA A 126 -2.90 -6.15 10.51
N ALA A 127 -3.67 -6.87 11.33
CA ALA A 127 -3.12 -7.75 12.36
C ALA A 127 -2.24 -8.85 11.77
N LEU A 128 -2.65 -9.45 10.64
CA LEU A 128 -1.85 -10.46 9.93
C LEU A 128 -0.55 -9.88 9.39
N ILE A 129 -0.58 -8.69 8.79
CA ILE A 129 0.62 -8.02 8.27
C ILE A 129 1.59 -7.70 9.42
N VAL A 130 1.09 -7.14 10.52
CA VAL A 130 1.90 -6.82 11.70
C VAL A 130 2.51 -8.10 12.29
N GLY A 131 1.70 -9.15 12.46
CA GLY A 131 2.17 -10.45 12.94
C GLY A 131 3.24 -11.05 12.03
N PHE A 132 3.06 -10.99 10.71
CA PHE A 132 4.01 -11.47 9.72
C PHE A 132 5.34 -10.71 9.77
N VAL A 133 5.30 -9.38 9.87
CA VAL A 133 6.50 -8.54 9.98
C VAL A 133 7.27 -8.83 11.28
N ILE A 134 6.56 -8.92 12.41
CA ILE A 134 7.17 -9.26 13.71
C ILE A 134 7.80 -10.65 13.66
N SER A 135 7.05 -11.65 13.18
CA SER A 135 7.51 -13.03 13.06
C SER A 135 8.78 -13.13 12.21
N THR A 136 8.80 -12.49 11.04
CA THR A 136 9.95 -12.48 10.14
C THR A 136 11.16 -11.78 10.77
N SER A 137 10.94 -10.64 11.43
CA SER A 137 12.02 -9.90 12.11
C SER A 137 12.65 -10.72 13.23
N LEU A 138 11.84 -11.38 14.06
CA LEU A 138 12.33 -12.26 15.12
C LEU A 138 13.07 -13.47 14.56
N TYR A 139 12.54 -14.10 13.51
CA TYR A 139 13.19 -15.23 12.83
C TYR A 139 14.60 -14.86 12.32
N VAL A 140 14.74 -13.71 11.66
CA VAL A 140 16.04 -13.24 11.13
C VAL A 140 17.02 -12.96 12.28
N ARG A 141 16.58 -12.31 13.36
CA ARG A 141 17.43 -12.04 14.54
C ARG A 141 17.92 -13.31 15.21
N MET A 142 17.04 -14.31 15.39
CA MET A 142 17.42 -15.61 15.94
C MET A 142 18.44 -16.31 15.04
N ARG A 143 18.25 -16.25 13.72
CA ARG A 143 19.18 -16.88 12.77
C ARG A 143 20.56 -16.23 12.81
N GLN A 144 20.61 -14.90 12.95
CA GLN A 144 21.88 -14.18 13.10
C GLN A 144 22.59 -14.57 14.40
N ALA A 145 21.87 -14.66 15.52
CA ALA A 145 22.46 -15.08 16.80
C ALA A 145 23.07 -16.49 16.74
N LEU A 146 22.37 -17.45 16.10
CA LEU A 146 22.90 -18.80 15.91
C LEU A 146 24.15 -18.82 15.04
N ASN A 147 24.15 -18.06 13.94
CA ASN A 147 25.31 -17.97 13.07
C ASN A 147 26.52 -17.38 13.82
N THR A 148 26.31 -16.36 14.66
CA THR A 148 27.40 -15.79 15.47
C THR A 148 27.95 -16.80 16.48
N ILE A 149 27.10 -17.61 17.12
CA ILE A 149 27.55 -18.66 18.04
C ILE A 149 28.39 -19.71 17.30
N SER A 150 27.91 -20.18 16.14
CA SER A 150 28.65 -21.17 15.35
C SER A 150 30.02 -20.66 14.86
N GLN A 151 30.12 -19.34 14.56
CA GLN A 151 31.38 -18.73 14.18
C GLN A 151 32.34 -18.60 15.36
N LEU A 152 31.85 -18.25 16.54
CA LEU A 152 32.65 -18.18 17.77
C LEU A 152 33.18 -19.57 18.14
N GLU A 153 32.36 -20.61 18.03
CA GLU A 153 32.79 -22.00 18.27
C GLU A 153 33.87 -22.44 17.28
N ALA A 154 33.69 -22.15 15.99
CA ALA A 154 34.69 -22.45 14.96
C ALA A 154 36.01 -21.71 15.21
N GLN A 155 35.95 -20.45 15.64
CA GLN A 155 37.14 -19.66 15.99
C GLN A 155 37.84 -20.21 17.24
N ALA A 156 37.09 -20.55 18.29
CA ALA A 156 37.65 -21.10 19.52
C ALA A 156 38.36 -22.45 19.26
N GLU A 157 37.82 -23.29 18.37
CA GLU A 157 38.48 -24.54 17.97
C GLU A 157 39.82 -24.27 17.25
N VAL A 158 39.84 -23.33 16.31
CA VAL A 158 41.06 -22.94 15.58
C VAL A 158 42.10 -22.35 16.53
N ASP A 159 41.70 -21.45 17.43
CA ASP A 159 42.59 -20.82 18.41
C ASP A 159 43.18 -21.85 19.39
N THR A 160 42.39 -22.84 19.81
CA THR A 160 42.86 -23.94 20.67
C THR A 160 43.92 -24.78 19.95
N LYS A 161 43.67 -25.13 18.67
CA LYS A 161 44.62 -25.89 17.84
C LYS A 161 45.92 -25.11 17.64
N LEU A 162 45.85 -23.82 17.29
CA LEU A 162 47.00 -22.93 17.11
C LEU A 162 47.80 -22.74 18.41
N SER A 163 47.14 -22.60 19.56
CA SER A 163 47.81 -22.46 20.86
C SER A 163 48.69 -23.67 21.18
N SER A 164 48.25 -24.89 20.81
CA SER A 164 49.05 -26.10 21.00
C SER A 164 50.34 -26.11 20.16
N VAL A 165 50.30 -25.51 18.97
CA VAL A 165 51.48 -25.33 18.11
C VAL A 165 52.40 -24.27 18.70
N HIS A 166 51.83 -23.15 19.13
CA HIS A 166 52.59 -22.06 19.73
C HIS A 166 53.37 -22.53 20.97
N GLN A 167 52.77 -23.41 21.77
CA GLN A 167 53.43 -24.04 22.91
C GLN A 167 54.62 -24.94 22.50
N LEU A 168 54.53 -25.68 21.38
CA LEU A 168 55.66 -26.46 20.87
C LEU A 168 56.79 -25.55 20.37
N TYR A 169 56.43 -24.45 19.70
CA TYR A 169 57.37 -23.44 19.24
C TYR A 169 58.10 -22.77 20.42
N SER A 170 57.37 -22.32 21.45
CA SER A 170 57.96 -21.66 22.63
C SER A 170 58.89 -22.59 23.42
N ASN A 171 58.61 -23.89 23.41
CA ASN A 171 59.44 -24.91 24.05
C ASN A 171 60.68 -25.31 23.21
N GLY A 172 60.95 -24.61 22.09
CA GLY A 172 62.09 -24.88 21.22
C GLY A 172 61.96 -26.16 20.38
N ARG A 173 60.77 -26.79 20.35
CA ARG A 173 60.51 -28.02 19.59
C ARG A 173 60.01 -27.70 18.18
N TYR A 174 60.84 -26.99 17.41
CA TYR A 174 60.46 -26.44 16.11
C TYR A 174 60.01 -27.50 15.08
N GLN A 175 60.67 -28.67 15.06
CA GLN A 175 60.29 -29.75 14.15
C GLN A 175 58.90 -30.33 14.48
N ALA A 176 58.62 -30.58 15.76
CA ALA A 176 57.30 -31.05 16.19
C ALA A 176 56.20 -29.98 15.97
N ALA A 177 56.54 -28.69 16.06
CA ALA A 177 55.62 -27.60 15.74
C ALA A 177 55.31 -27.55 14.23
N LEU A 178 56.32 -27.78 13.36
CA LEU A 178 56.16 -27.86 11.91
C LEU A 178 55.27 -29.04 11.50
N ASP A 179 55.58 -30.26 11.98
CA ASP A 179 54.80 -31.45 11.68
C ASP A 179 53.32 -31.27 12.07
N LYS A 180 53.08 -30.63 13.23
CA LYS A 180 51.73 -30.38 13.72
C LYS A 180 50.99 -29.31 12.93
N ILE A 181 51.68 -28.25 12.50
CA ILE A 181 51.12 -27.25 11.59
C ILE A 181 50.76 -27.85 10.24
N GLU A 182 51.62 -28.69 9.66
CA GLU A 182 51.38 -29.29 8.36
C GLU A 182 50.21 -30.27 8.41
N ALA A 183 50.09 -31.04 9.50
CA ALA A 183 48.93 -31.88 9.75
C ALA A 183 47.62 -31.05 9.85
N LEU A 184 47.68 -29.87 10.45
CA LEU A 184 46.51 -28.98 10.56
C LEU A 184 46.15 -28.34 9.20
N LEU A 185 47.14 -27.84 8.45
CA LEU A 185 46.94 -27.24 7.12
C LEU A 185 46.48 -28.25 6.06
N GLY A 186 46.87 -29.52 6.19
CA GLY A 186 46.40 -30.60 5.32
C GLY A 186 44.97 -31.06 5.61
N ALA A 187 44.46 -30.80 6.83
CA ALA A 187 43.14 -31.22 7.27
C ALA A 187 42.06 -30.12 7.20
N GLN A 188 42.44 -28.84 7.27
CA GLN A 188 41.53 -27.69 7.28
C GLN A 188 42.21 -26.40 6.76
N ASP A 189 41.42 -25.49 6.19
CA ASP A 189 41.85 -24.12 5.90
C ASP A 189 41.95 -23.32 7.22
N LEU A 190 43.14 -23.31 7.82
CA LEU A 190 43.40 -22.63 9.10
C LEU A 190 43.66 -21.11 8.96
N GLY A 191 43.61 -20.57 7.74
CA GLY A 191 43.78 -19.14 7.45
C GLY A 191 45.20 -18.57 7.66
N ASP A 192 45.33 -17.26 7.44
CA ASP A 192 46.61 -16.54 7.37
C ASP A 192 47.51 -16.69 8.61
N LYS A 193 46.90 -16.82 9.80
CA LYS A 193 47.63 -16.96 11.07
C LYS A 193 48.46 -18.26 11.11
N ALA A 194 47.95 -19.36 10.57
CA ALA A 194 48.67 -20.63 10.54
C ALA A 194 49.84 -20.61 9.54
N LEU A 195 49.67 -19.94 8.39
CA LEU A 195 50.74 -19.76 7.40
C LEU A 195 51.91 -18.95 7.97
N LEU A 196 51.64 -17.86 8.69
CA LEU A 196 52.69 -17.08 9.36
C LEU A 196 53.43 -17.90 10.41
N LEU A 197 52.71 -18.69 11.22
CA LEU A 197 53.34 -19.53 12.22
C LEU A 197 54.20 -20.63 11.59
N ARG A 198 53.77 -21.20 10.45
CA ARG A 198 54.57 -22.15 9.65
C ARG A 198 55.89 -21.55 9.19
N LEU A 199 55.83 -20.37 8.57
CA LEU A 199 57.01 -19.68 8.06
C LEU A 199 58.01 -19.39 9.19
N ASN A 200 57.53 -18.91 10.34
CA ASN A 200 58.37 -18.67 11.51
C ASN A 200 59.03 -19.95 12.04
N CYS A 201 58.29 -21.06 12.11
CA CYS A 201 58.86 -22.34 12.54
C CYS A 201 59.94 -22.84 11.57
N CYS A 202 59.71 -22.71 10.25
CA CYS A 202 60.64 -23.15 9.21
C CYS A 202 61.96 -22.36 9.26
N MET A 203 61.88 -21.03 9.29
CA MET A 203 63.06 -20.18 9.39
C MET A 203 63.89 -20.47 10.66
N LYS A 204 63.23 -20.74 11.79
CA LYS A 204 63.91 -21.02 13.05
C LYS A 204 64.59 -22.39 13.03
N TRP A 205 63.95 -23.39 12.44
CA TRP A 205 64.51 -24.73 12.29
C TRP A 205 65.72 -24.75 11.34
N ASP A 206 65.63 -24.09 10.18
CA ASP A 206 66.74 -23.96 9.23
C ASP A 206 67.94 -23.25 9.85
N SER A 207 67.71 -22.15 10.57
CA SER A 207 68.75 -21.44 11.30
C SER A 207 69.48 -22.33 12.33
N MET A 208 68.77 -23.20 13.04
CA MET A 208 69.38 -24.13 13.99
C MET A 208 70.17 -25.27 13.32
N ASN A 209 69.71 -25.75 12.16
CA ASN A 209 70.41 -26.81 11.44
C ASN A 209 71.69 -26.31 10.76
N VAL A 210 71.68 -25.09 10.19
CA VAL A 210 72.87 -24.47 9.59
C VAL A 210 73.99 -24.27 10.63
N LEU A 211 73.64 -23.92 11.87
CA LEU A 211 74.59 -23.78 12.99
C LEU A 211 75.16 -25.13 13.46
N LYS A 212 74.41 -26.22 13.35
CA LYS A 212 74.90 -27.58 13.70
C LYS A 212 75.83 -28.19 12.66
N THR A 213 75.75 -27.78 11.39
CA THR A 213 76.61 -28.30 10.31
C THR A 213 77.93 -27.54 10.16
N SER A 214 78.12 -26.46 10.93
CA SER A 214 79.30 -25.58 10.89
C SER A 214 80.18 -25.66 12.16
N SER A 215 79.88 -26.62 13.04
CA SER A 215 80.70 -27.02 14.20
C SER A 215 81.20 -28.46 14.01
#